data_AF-A0A497IBA4-F1
#
_entry.id   AF-A0A497IBA4-F1
#
_cell.length_a   1.000
_cell.length_b   1.000
_cell.length_c   1.000
_cell.angle_alpha   90.00
_cell.angle_beta   90.00
_cell.angle_gamma   90.00
#
_symmetry.space_group_name_H-M   'P 1'
#
loop_
_entity.id
_entity.type
_entity.pdbx_description
1 polymer ?
#
loop_
_entity_poly.entity_id
_entity_poly.type
_entity_poly.pdbx_seq_one_letter_code
_entity_poly.pdbx_strand_id
1 'polypeptide(L)'
;MEEKGGIKELEKKKIELIEEAKRLDRAIYGKDCEIKALEGVLKSKKPLPPPGKLKAEAEGLEFRIATEAYTLDHEKELLKKIKGKKELLRQAIDIARKRSRIRRLRESIEGIKRKREKIEGQIQIIKKEIVSKRREEEKKQFNQHRKKKKRAREMEKKAEHERYAGGMKELEIGDVVIIRKKGGSESEEN
;
A
#
# COMPACT_ATOMS: atom_id res chain seq x y z
N MET A 1 24.88 0.24 -20.81
CA MET A 1 24.95 0.80 -19.44
C MET A 1 23.53 1.13 -18.94
N GLU A 2 22.57 0.21 -19.12
CA GLU A 2 21.11 0.53 -19.07
C GLU A 2 20.35 -0.07 -17.88
N GLU A 3 20.95 -0.92 -17.04
CA GLU A 3 20.19 -1.63 -15.99
C GLU A 3 19.77 -0.75 -14.79
N LYS A 4 20.39 0.43 -14.58
CA LYS A 4 20.09 1.33 -13.44
C LYS A 4 18.75 2.07 -13.56
N GLY A 5 18.10 2.06 -14.73
CA GLY A 5 16.77 2.66 -14.92
C GLY A 5 15.65 1.86 -14.26
N GLY A 6 15.74 0.52 -14.30
CA GLY A 6 14.62 -0.35 -13.93
C GLY A 6 14.24 -0.35 -12.45
N ILE A 7 15.20 -0.26 -11.52
CA ILE A 7 14.89 -0.21 -10.07
C ILE A 7 14.37 1.17 -9.67
N LYS A 8 14.99 2.25 -10.18
CA LYS A 8 14.55 3.61 -9.90
C LYS A 8 13.14 3.88 -10.39
N GLU A 9 12.78 3.36 -11.56
CA GLU A 9 11.42 3.44 -12.09
C GLU A 9 10.41 2.68 -11.24
N LEU A 10 10.75 1.47 -10.77
CA LEU A 10 9.90 0.72 -9.85
C LEU A 10 9.73 1.43 -8.50
N GLU A 11 10.78 2.08 -8.00
CA GLU A 11 10.71 2.89 -6.79
C GLU A 11 9.81 4.12 -6.96
N LYS A 12 9.88 4.81 -8.11
CA LYS A 12 8.96 5.91 -8.43
C LYS A 12 7.51 5.44 -8.49
N LYS A 13 7.22 4.37 -9.24
CA LYS A 13 5.87 3.78 -9.33
C LYS A 13 5.32 3.36 -7.97
N LYS A 14 6.17 2.79 -7.11
CA LYS A 14 5.80 2.45 -5.74
C LYS A 14 5.41 3.69 -4.93
N ILE A 15 6.17 4.79 -5.05
CA ILE A 15 5.87 6.04 -4.34
C ILE A 15 4.54 6.62 -4.82
N GLU A 16 4.31 6.66 -6.14
CA GLU A 16 3.06 7.13 -6.74
C GLU A 16 1.85 6.35 -6.21
N LEU A 17 1.94 5.01 -6.17
CA LEU A 17 0.89 4.16 -5.61
C LEU A 17 0.68 4.39 -4.11
N ILE A 18 1.74 4.67 -3.35
CA ILE A 18 1.63 5.02 -1.92
C ILE A 18 0.93 6.37 -1.75
N GLU A 19 1.19 7.35 -2.62
CA GLU A 19 0.50 8.63 -2.58
C GLU A 19 -0.97 8.49 -2.94
N GLU A 20 -1.29 7.70 -3.97
CA GLU A 20 -2.66 7.40 -4.35
C GLU A 20 -3.41 6.69 -3.21
N ALA A 21 -2.79 5.68 -2.60
CA ALA A 21 -3.26 5.02 -1.39
C ALA A 21 -3.62 6.02 -0.28
N LYS A 22 -2.70 6.94 0.06
CA LYS A 22 -2.93 8.00 1.06
C LYS A 22 -4.08 8.94 0.68
N ARG A 23 -4.29 9.21 -0.61
CA ARG A 23 -5.42 10.02 -1.09
C ARG A 23 -6.74 9.28 -0.88
N LEU A 24 -6.78 7.99 -1.19
CA LEU A 24 -7.96 7.15 -0.96
C LEU A 24 -8.28 7.04 0.54
N ASP A 25 -7.26 6.86 1.40
CA ASP A 25 -7.44 6.76 2.85
C ASP A 25 -8.04 8.07 3.41
N ARG A 26 -7.56 9.23 2.96
CA ARG A 26 -8.17 10.54 3.29
C ARG A 26 -9.61 10.67 2.80
N ALA A 27 -9.91 10.17 1.60
CA ALA A 27 -11.25 10.19 1.04
C ALA A 27 -12.23 9.26 1.78
N ILE A 28 -11.75 8.12 2.30
CA ILE A 28 -12.53 7.24 3.19
C ILE A 28 -12.81 7.97 4.50
N TYR A 29 -11.77 8.51 5.13
CA TYR A 29 -11.89 9.22 6.41
C TYR A 29 -12.91 10.36 6.34
N GLY A 30 -12.83 11.21 5.31
CA GLY A 30 -13.78 12.31 5.13
C GLY A 30 -15.23 11.86 5.01
N LYS A 31 -15.49 10.76 4.27
CA LYS A 31 -16.84 10.19 4.15
C LYS A 31 -17.32 9.54 5.45
N ASP A 32 -16.43 8.87 6.19
CA ASP A 32 -16.76 8.30 7.50
C ASP A 32 -17.13 9.39 8.51
N CYS A 33 -16.42 10.53 8.50
CA CYS A 33 -16.78 11.70 9.29
C CYS A 33 -18.17 12.23 8.93
N GLU A 34 -18.49 12.34 7.62
CA GLU A 34 -19.82 12.74 7.16
C GLU A 34 -20.91 11.76 7.64
N ILE A 35 -20.66 10.45 7.55
CA ILE A 35 -21.58 9.43 8.08
C ILE A 35 -21.81 9.63 9.57
N LYS A 36 -20.74 9.76 10.38
CA LYS A 36 -20.84 9.95 11.83
C LYS A 36 -21.63 11.22 12.18
N ALA A 37 -21.43 12.31 11.44
CA ALA A 37 -22.18 13.54 11.64
C ALA A 37 -23.68 13.34 11.34
N LEU A 38 -24.01 12.71 10.21
CA LEU A 38 -25.39 12.42 9.83
C LEU A 38 -26.07 11.45 10.82
N GLU A 39 -25.36 10.43 11.28
CA GLU A 39 -25.85 9.49 12.29
C GLU A 39 -26.07 10.18 13.65
N GLY A 40 -25.20 11.12 14.03
CA GLY A 40 -25.38 11.95 15.22
C GLY A 40 -26.67 12.77 15.17
N VAL A 41 -26.95 13.41 14.03
CA VAL A 41 -28.20 14.15 13.79
C VAL A 41 -29.43 13.24 13.80
N LEU A 42 -29.29 11.99 13.36
CA LEU A 42 -30.41 11.04 13.36
C LEU A 42 -30.68 10.43 14.73
N LYS A 43 -29.65 10.21 15.57
CA LYS A 43 -29.80 9.67 16.93
C LYS A 43 -30.58 10.60 17.86
N SER A 44 -30.43 11.91 17.69
CA SER A 44 -31.15 12.90 18.51
C SER A 44 -32.61 13.10 18.12
N LYS A 45 -33.04 12.59 16.96
CA LYS A 45 -34.42 12.71 16.48
C LYS A 45 -35.28 11.52 16.91
N LYS A 46 -36.50 11.80 17.36
CA LYS A 46 -37.51 10.76 17.62
C LYS A 46 -37.82 9.98 16.33
N PRO A 47 -38.07 8.66 16.43
CA PRO A 47 -38.50 7.89 15.28
C PRO A 47 -39.85 8.44 14.76
N LEU A 48 -39.85 8.86 13.50
CA LEU A 48 -41.05 9.30 12.79
C LEU A 48 -41.59 8.17 11.90
N PRO A 49 -42.91 8.14 11.65
CA PRO A 49 -43.49 7.25 10.65
C PRO A 49 -42.88 7.49 9.26
N PRO A 50 -42.95 6.50 8.36
CA PRO A 50 -42.51 6.68 6.99
C PRO A 50 -43.21 7.88 6.32
N PRO A 51 -42.50 8.65 5.46
CA PRO A 51 -43.08 9.80 4.77
C PRO A 51 -44.37 9.48 4.00
N GLY A 52 -44.46 8.29 3.39
CA GLY A 52 -45.65 7.86 2.66
C GLY A 52 -46.92 7.80 3.52
N LYS A 53 -46.81 7.34 4.77
CA LYS A 53 -47.94 7.28 5.71
C LYS A 53 -48.40 8.68 6.11
N LEU A 54 -47.46 9.56 6.45
CA LEU A 54 -47.78 10.95 6.82
C LEU A 54 -48.37 11.75 5.65
N LYS A 55 -47.94 11.44 4.41
CA LYS A 55 -48.52 12.01 3.20
C LYS A 55 -49.97 11.59 3.01
N ALA A 56 -50.26 10.29 3.09
CA ALA A 56 -51.63 9.77 2.99
C ALA A 56 -52.56 10.33 4.10
N GLU A 57 -52.05 10.44 5.33
CA GLU A 57 -52.80 11.06 6.43
C GLU A 57 -53.08 12.56 6.20
N ALA A 58 -52.15 13.30 5.59
CA ALA A 58 -52.34 14.71 5.25
C ALA A 58 -53.37 14.87 4.12
N GLU A 59 -53.26 14.08 3.05
CA GLU A 59 -54.21 14.07 1.93
C GLU A 59 -55.63 13.68 2.39
N GLY A 60 -55.75 12.69 3.28
CA GLY A 60 -57.04 12.32 3.87
C GLY A 60 -57.63 13.38 4.81
N LEU A 61 -56.82 14.29 5.36
CA LEU A 61 -57.32 15.46 6.09
C LEU A 61 -57.72 16.58 5.11
N GLU A 62 -57.00 16.78 4.01
CA GLU A 62 -57.38 17.72 2.94
C GLU A 62 -58.72 17.34 2.33
N PHE A 63 -58.91 16.06 2.04
CA PHE A 63 -60.17 15.54 1.53
C PHE A 63 -61.32 15.83 2.50
N ARG A 64 -61.16 15.51 3.80
CA ARG A 64 -62.18 15.79 4.82
C ARG A 64 -62.48 17.29 4.99
N ILE A 65 -61.48 18.15 4.85
CA ILE A 65 -61.72 19.60 4.83
C ILE A 65 -62.60 19.97 3.64
N ALA A 66 -62.31 19.42 2.46
CA ALA A 66 -63.07 19.72 1.24
C ALA A 66 -64.50 19.15 1.25
N THR A 67 -64.75 18.01 1.93
CA THR A 67 -66.02 17.29 1.85
C THR A 67 -66.88 17.33 3.12
N GLU A 68 -66.28 17.46 4.30
CA GLU A 68 -66.95 17.24 5.60
C GLU A 68 -66.87 18.47 6.53
N ALA A 69 -66.19 19.56 6.14
CA ALA A 69 -66.12 20.77 6.94
C ALA A 69 -67.39 21.63 6.81
N TYR A 70 -68.47 21.20 7.47
CA TYR A 70 -69.77 21.89 7.44
C TYR A 70 -69.85 23.11 8.37
N THR A 71 -68.88 23.30 9.29
CA THR A 71 -68.81 24.44 10.20
C THR A 71 -67.39 25.02 10.27
N LEU A 72 -67.30 26.34 10.51
CA LEU A 72 -66.01 27.06 10.63
C LEU A 72 -65.11 26.50 11.73
N ASP A 73 -65.68 26.06 12.86
CA ASP A 73 -64.90 25.50 13.97
C ASP A 73 -64.33 24.12 13.61
N HIS A 74 -65.11 23.29 12.89
CA HIS A 74 -64.64 22.01 12.39
C HIS A 74 -63.52 22.17 11.36
N GLU A 75 -63.67 23.12 10.44
CA GLU A 75 -62.64 23.47 9.45
C GLU A 75 -61.33 23.91 10.13
N LYS A 76 -61.42 24.81 11.13
CA LYS A 76 -60.25 25.28 11.89
C LYS A 76 -59.53 24.15 12.62
N GLU A 77 -60.26 23.19 13.18
CA GLU A 77 -59.67 22.04 13.87
C GLU A 77 -58.91 21.13 12.89
N LEU A 78 -59.51 20.82 11.74
CA LEU A 78 -58.86 20.04 10.68
C LEU A 78 -57.63 20.77 10.11
N LEU A 79 -57.72 22.09 9.94
CA LEU A 79 -56.59 22.94 9.51
C LEU A 79 -55.42 22.94 10.52
N LYS A 80 -55.68 22.83 11.82
CA LYS A 80 -54.61 22.63 12.82
C LYS A 80 -53.97 21.25 12.69
N LYS A 81 -54.79 20.20 12.52
CA LYS A 81 -54.31 18.81 12.37
C LYS A 81 -53.45 18.64 11.12
N ILE A 82 -53.88 19.18 9.99
CA ILE A 82 -53.11 19.10 8.73
C ILE A 82 -51.78 19.85 8.81
N LYS A 83 -51.74 21.03 9.46
CA LYS A 83 -50.48 21.78 9.67
C LYS A 83 -49.48 20.93 10.46
N GLY A 84 -49.92 20.31 11.56
CA GLY A 84 -49.08 19.39 12.34
C GLY A 84 -48.59 18.19 11.52
N LYS A 85 -49.45 17.58 10.70
CA LYS A 85 -49.07 16.45 9.83
C LYS A 85 -48.09 16.85 8.73
N LYS A 86 -48.26 18.03 8.11
CA LYS A 86 -47.34 18.56 7.11
C LYS A 86 -45.95 18.86 7.70
N GLU A 87 -45.89 19.36 8.93
CA GLU A 87 -44.64 19.58 9.65
C GLU A 87 -43.90 18.26 9.91
N LEU A 88 -44.61 17.24 10.42
CA LEU A 88 -44.05 15.90 10.63
C LEU A 88 -43.60 15.26 9.31
N LEU A 89 -44.36 15.45 8.23
CA LEU A 89 -44.00 14.95 6.90
C LEU A 89 -42.68 15.57 6.41
N ARG A 90 -42.50 16.89 6.56
CA ARG A 90 -41.25 17.57 6.19
C ARG A 90 -40.07 17.00 6.97
N GLN A 91 -40.22 16.81 8.28
CA GLN A 91 -39.18 16.21 9.12
C GLN A 91 -38.87 14.76 8.73
N ALA A 92 -39.89 13.95 8.42
CA ALA A 92 -39.72 12.57 7.98
C ALA A 92 -38.99 12.48 6.63
N ILE A 93 -39.30 13.37 5.68
CA ILE A 93 -38.62 13.45 4.37
C ILE A 93 -37.14 13.80 4.58
N ASP A 94 -36.84 14.77 5.44
CA ASP A 94 -35.47 15.16 5.77
C ASP A 94 -34.68 13.98 6.38
N ILE A 95 -35.27 13.25 7.33
CA ILE A 95 -34.67 12.04 7.90
C ILE A 95 -34.42 10.98 6.82
N ALA A 96 -35.39 10.72 5.94
CA ALA A 96 -35.26 9.74 4.87
C ALA A 96 -34.14 10.12 3.89
N ARG A 97 -34.01 11.41 3.54
CA ARG A 97 -32.90 11.91 2.71
C ARG A 97 -31.55 11.68 3.36
N LYS A 98 -31.42 11.99 4.66
CA LYS A 98 -30.18 11.74 5.42
C LYS A 98 -29.82 10.25 5.48
N ARG A 99 -30.79 9.37 5.71
CA ARG A 99 -30.59 7.90 5.67
C ARG A 99 -30.13 7.42 4.28
N SER A 100 -30.76 7.93 3.22
CA SER A 100 -30.37 7.64 1.85
C SER A 100 -28.95 8.11 1.54
N ARG A 101 -28.56 9.30 2.02
CA ARG A 101 -27.20 9.83 1.90
C ARG A 101 -26.18 8.95 2.61
N ILE A 102 -26.46 8.52 3.85
CA ILE A 102 -25.59 7.57 4.58
C ILE A 102 -25.39 6.29 3.77
N ARG A 103 -26.46 5.72 3.21
CA ARG A 103 -26.36 4.50 2.38
C ARG A 103 -25.42 4.70 1.19
N ARG A 104 -25.59 5.79 0.42
CA ARG A 104 -24.73 6.13 -0.72
C ARG A 104 -23.27 6.36 -0.32
N LEU A 105 -23.04 6.98 0.84
CA LEU A 105 -21.69 7.18 1.38
C LEU A 105 -21.03 5.84 1.71
N ARG A 106 -21.76 4.90 2.33
CA ARG A 106 -21.25 3.56 2.64
C ARG A 106 -20.91 2.78 1.37
N GLU A 107 -21.81 2.76 0.38
CA GLU A 107 -21.55 2.15 -0.93
C GLU A 107 -20.30 2.76 -1.60
N SER A 108 -20.15 4.09 -1.53
CA SER A 108 -18.98 4.79 -2.06
C SER A 108 -17.69 4.42 -1.33
N ILE A 109 -17.72 4.32 0.01
CA ILE A 109 -16.57 3.90 0.81
C ILE A 109 -16.16 2.48 0.44
N GLU A 110 -17.11 1.57 0.28
CA GLU A 110 -16.82 0.19 -0.11
C GLU A 110 -16.11 0.14 -1.47
N GLY A 111 -16.59 0.91 -2.45
CA GLY A 111 -15.92 1.05 -3.75
C GLY A 111 -14.49 1.58 -3.63
N ILE A 112 -14.24 2.54 -2.73
CA ILE A 112 -12.89 3.08 -2.49
C ILE A 112 -12.00 2.04 -1.80
N LYS A 113 -12.52 1.29 -0.83
CA LYS A 113 -11.79 0.20 -0.14
C LYS A 113 -11.31 -0.87 -1.12
N ARG A 114 -12.17 -1.29 -2.05
CA ARG A 114 -11.78 -2.24 -3.12
C ARG A 114 -10.65 -1.69 -4.01
N LYS A 115 -10.67 -0.40 -4.34
CA LYS A 115 -9.56 0.24 -5.08
C LYS A 115 -8.28 0.28 -4.24
N ARG A 116 -8.39 0.59 -2.95
CA ARG A 116 -7.26 0.66 -2.03
C ARG A 116 -6.56 -0.69 -1.87
N GLU A 117 -7.33 -1.77 -1.81
CA GLU A 117 -6.84 -3.15 -1.75
C GLU A 117 -6.09 -3.55 -3.03
N LYS A 118 -6.62 -3.18 -4.21
CA LYS A 118 -5.92 -3.38 -5.49
C LYS A 118 -4.57 -2.67 -5.53
N ILE A 119 -4.52 -1.41 -5.11
CA ILE A 119 -3.27 -0.62 -5.03
C ILE A 119 -2.28 -1.29 -4.06
N GLU A 120 -2.77 -1.82 -2.95
CA GLU A 120 -1.92 -2.52 -1.99
C GLU A 120 -1.31 -3.80 -2.57
N GLY A 121 -2.09 -4.57 -3.33
CA GLY A 121 -1.59 -5.70 -4.10
C GLY A 121 -0.50 -5.29 -5.10
N GLN A 122 -0.70 -4.20 -5.84
CA GLN A 122 0.30 -3.66 -6.77
C GLN A 122 1.59 -3.24 -6.06
N ILE A 123 1.49 -2.57 -4.91
CA ILE A 123 2.65 -2.20 -4.09
C ILE A 123 3.44 -3.45 -3.65
N GLN A 124 2.75 -4.53 -3.27
CA GLN A 124 3.41 -5.77 -2.87
C GLN A 124 4.15 -6.44 -4.04
N ILE A 125 3.54 -6.45 -5.24
CA ILE A 125 4.17 -6.97 -6.45
C ILE A 125 5.45 -6.18 -6.76
N ILE A 126 5.36 -4.85 -6.80
CA ILE A 126 6.52 -3.98 -7.07
C ILE A 126 7.61 -4.15 -6.01
N LYS A 127 7.26 -4.31 -4.73
CA LYS A 127 8.25 -4.60 -3.67
C LYS A 127 9.00 -5.90 -3.95
N LYS A 128 8.30 -6.96 -4.35
CA LYS A 128 8.92 -8.26 -4.70
C LYS A 128 9.85 -8.12 -5.90
N GLU A 129 9.44 -7.39 -6.93
CA GLU A 129 10.26 -7.12 -8.11
C GLU A 129 11.54 -6.33 -7.77
N ILE A 130 11.44 -5.27 -6.96
CA ILE A 130 12.60 -4.50 -6.50
C ILE A 130 13.59 -5.41 -5.77
N VAL A 131 13.11 -6.26 -4.85
CA VAL A 131 13.97 -7.18 -4.10
C VAL A 131 14.63 -8.19 -5.03
N SER A 132 13.90 -8.75 -6.00
CA SER A 132 14.45 -9.70 -6.97
C SER A 132 15.58 -9.07 -7.80
N LYS A 133 15.33 -7.87 -8.36
CA LYS A 133 16.34 -7.14 -9.15
C LYS A 133 17.58 -6.77 -8.33
N ARG A 134 17.40 -6.30 -7.09
CA ARG A 134 18.55 -6.01 -6.20
C ARG A 134 19.39 -7.25 -5.91
N ARG A 135 18.76 -8.40 -5.65
CA ARG A 135 19.47 -9.68 -5.44
C ARG A 135 20.22 -10.13 -6.71
N GLU A 136 19.65 -9.93 -7.89
CA GLU A 136 20.33 -10.23 -9.15
C GLU A 136 21.55 -9.33 -9.37
N GLU A 137 21.42 -8.03 -9.11
CA GLU A 137 22.54 -7.07 -9.18
C GLU A 137 23.66 -7.44 -8.19
N GLU A 138 23.33 -7.79 -6.94
CA GLU A 138 24.29 -8.26 -5.94
C GLU A 138 25.02 -9.52 -6.39
N LYS A 139 24.30 -10.51 -6.93
CA LYS A 139 24.91 -11.74 -7.48
C LYS A 139 25.85 -11.42 -8.66
N LYS A 140 25.45 -10.52 -9.58
CA LYS A 140 26.29 -10.08 -10.69
C LYS A 140 27.58 -9.42 -10.17
N GLN A 141 27.47 -8.51 -9.20
CA GLN A 141 28.60 -7.82 -8.58
C GLN A 141 29.55 -8.80 -7.86
N PHE A 142 29.01 -9.72 -7.07
CA PHE A 142 29.78 -10.75 -6.40
C PHE A 142 30.57 -11.62 -7.38
N ASN A 143 29.91 -12.07 -8.45
CA ASN A 143 30.55 -12.88 -9.50
C ASN A 143 31.65 -12.10 -10.25
N GLN A 144 31.42 -10.82 -10.55
CA GLN A 144 32.44 -9.96 -11.16
C GLN A 144 33.65 -9.79 -10.22
N HIS A 145 33.42 -9.53 -8.94
CA HIS A 145 34.48 -9.39 -7.94
C HIS A 145 35.31 -10.68 -7.80
N ARG A 146 34.63 -11.84 -7.73
CA ARG A 146 35.28 -13.16 -7.69
C ARG A 146 36.14 -13.41 -8.94
N LYS A 147 35.63 -13.08 -10.13
CA LYS A 147 36.38 -13.20 -11.39
C LYS A 147 37.60 -12.29 -11.42
N LYS A 148 37.47 -11.02 -10.98
CA LYS A 148 38.59 -10.08 -10.87
C LYS A 148 39.68 -10.60 -9.93
N LYS A 149 39.31 -11.08 -8.74
CA LYS A 149 40.24 -11.65 -7.76
C LYS A 149 40.96 -12.90 -8.30
N LYS A 150 40.26 -13.77 -9.03
CA LYS A 150 40.88 -14.94 -9.68
C LYS A 150 41.90 -14.52 -10.74
N ARG A 151 41.55 -13.58 -11.62
CA ARG A 151 42.46 -13.04 -12.66
C ARG A 151 43.68 -12.37 -12.05
N ALA A 152 43.52 -11.60 -10.97
CA ALA A 152 44.64 -10.97 -10.27
C ALA A 152 45.65 -12.01 -9.75
N ARG A 153 45.16 -13.08 -9.10
CA ARG A 153 46.00 -14.20 -8.64
C ARG A 153 46.70 -14.94 -9.77
N GLU A 154 46.02 -15.14 -10.91
CA GLU A 154 46.63 -15.77 -12.09
C GLU A 154 47.73 -14.88 -12.70
N MET A 155 47.53 -13.57 -12.73
CA MET A 155 48.55 -12.61 -13.18
C MET A 155 49.75 -12.54 -12.22
N GLU A 156 49.51 -12.54 -10.90
CA GLU A 156 50.59 -12.61 -9.89
C GLU A 156 51.41 -13.89 -10.05
N LYS A 157 50.77 -15.05 -10.19
CA LYS A 157 51.47 -16.32 -10.43
C LYS A 157 52.27 -16.33 -11.72
N LYS A 158 51.74 -15.75 -12.80
CA LYS A 158 52.47 -15.62 -14.07
C LYS A 158 53.68 -14.71 -13.93
N ALA A 159 53.52 -13.55 -13.29
CA ALA A 159 54.61 -12.62 -13.03
C ALA A 159 55.68 -13.24 -12.10
N GLU A 160 55.28 -14.04 -11.12
CA GLU A 160 56.20 -14.79 -10.26
C GLU A 160 56.99 -15.82 -11.07
N HIS A 161 56.32 -16.63 -11.90
CA HIS A 161 56.99 -17.56 -12.80
C HIS A 161 57.95 -16.87 -13.79
N GLU A 162 57.58 -15.72 -14.35
CA GLU A 162 58.45 -14.93 -15.22
C GLU A 162 59.67 -14.37 -14.47
N ARG A 163 59.53 -13.97 -13.20
CA ARG A 163 60.67 -13.57 -12.35
C ARG A 163 61.62 -14.73 -12.08
N TYR A 164 61.10 -15.91 -11.76
CA TYR A 164 61.92 -17.11 -11.58
C TYR A 164 62.60 -17.54 -12.89
N ALA A 165 61.91 -17.46 -14.03
CA ALA A 165 62.49 -17.77 -15.34
C ALA A 165 63.52 -16.72 -15.81
N GLY A 166 63.31 -15.45 -15.49
CA GLY A 166 64.27 -14.37 -15.74
C GLY A 166 65.53 -14.45 -14.87
N GLY A 167 65.42 -15.05 -13.67
CA GLY A 167 66.56 -15.40 -12.82
C GLY A 167 67.31 -16.67 -13.23
N MET A 168 66.83 -17.40 -14.25
CA MET A 168 67.49 -18.57 -14.85
C MET A 168 68.16 -18.27 -16.20
N LYS A 169 68.32 -16.99 -16.56
CA LYS A 169 69.28 -16.62 -17.60
C LYS A 169 70.64 -16.41 -16.93
N GLU A 170 71.55 -17.34 -17.24
CA GLU A 170 72.94 -17.44 -16.80
C GLU A 170 73.18 -18.06 -15.41
N LEU A 171 72.88 -19.36 -15.30
CA LEU A 171 73.76 -20.25 -14.56
C LEU A 171 74.36 -21.21 -15.59
N GLU A 172 75.53 -20.83 -16.11
CA GLU A 172 76.39 -21.72 -16.86
C GLU A 172 76.65 -22.99 -16.05
N ILE A 173 76.70 -24.13 -16.75
CA ILE A 173 77.01 -25.43 -16.19
C ILE A 173 78.48 -25.37 -15.72
N GLY A 174 78.67 -25.03 -14.45
CA GLY A 174 80.00 -24.88 -13.86
C GLY A 174 79.88 -24.62 -12.37
N ASP A 175 79.58 -25.68 -11.62
CA ASP A 175 80.05 -25.95 -10.26
C ASP A 175 79.00 -26.78 -9.49
N VAL A 176 79.18 -28.10 -9.57
CA VAL A 176 78.47 -29.06 -8.73
C VAL A 176 79.02 -28.93 -7.31
N VAL A 177 78.29 -28.26 -6.43
CA VAL A 177 78.55 -28.35 -4.98
C VAL A 177 77.78 -29.53 -4.40
N ILE A 178 78.47 -30.66 -4.28
CA ILE A 178 78.02 -31.83 -3.52
C ILE A 178 78.06 -31.45 -2.03
N ILE A 179 76.90 -31.28 -1.39
CA ILE A 179 76.82 -31.18 0.07
C ILE A 179 77.01 -32.59 0.66
N ARG A 180 78.24 -32.90 1.04
CA ARG A 180 78.60 -34.13 1.77
C ARG A 180 78.14 -34.00 3.23
N LYS A 181 77.09 -34.74 3.58
CA LYS A 181 76.62 -34.92 4.97
C LYS A 181 77.74 -35.60 5.78
N LYS A 182 78.47 -34.85 6.60
CA LYS A 182 79.43 -35.41 7.57
C LYS A 182 78.64 -36.09 8.68
N GLY A 183 78.44 -37.40 8.55
CA GLY A 183 78.27 -38.28 9.69
C GLY A 183 79.62 -38.42 10.38
N GLY A 184 79.68 -38.05 11.66
CA GLY A 184 80.79 -38.33 12.55
C GLY A 184 80.19 -38.92 13.83
N SER A 185 80.16 -40.25 13.86
CA SER A 185 80.01 -41.05 15.06
C SER A 185 81.36 -41.14 15.75
N GLU A 186 81.46 -40.68 17.00
CA GLU A 186 82.43 -41.23 17.95
C GLU A 186 81.70 -41.53 19.26
N SER A 187 81.74 -42.82 19.57
CA SER A 187 81.35 -43.50 20.79
C SER A 187 82.45 -43.41 21.87
N GLU A 188 82.03 -43.58 23.12
CA GLU A 188 82.79 -44.07 24.31
C GLU A 188 83.78 -43.08 24.96
N GLU A 189 83.94 -42.96 26.29
CA GLU A 189 83.74 -43.91 27.40
C GLU A 189 83.78 -43.18 28.77
N ASN A 190 83.24 -43.86 29.81
CA ASN A 190 83.21 -43.61 31.28
C ASN A 190 82.06 -42.78 31.88
#